data_AF-A0A4U1CWW9-F1
#
_entry.id   AF-A0A4U1CWW9-F1
#
_cell.length_a   1.000
_cell.length_b   1.000
_cell.length_c   1.000
_cell.angle_alpha   90.00
_cell.angle_beta   90.00
_cell.angle_gamma   90.00
#
_symmetry.space_group_name_H-M   'P 1'
#
loop_
_entity.id
_entity.type
_entity.pdbx_description
1 polymer ?
#
loop_
_entity_poly.entity_id
_entity_poly.type
_entity_poly.pdbx_seq_one_letter_code
_entity_poly.pdbx_strand_id
1 'polypeptide(L)'
;MGVLVNIGIVLATFLAMEGVAWLTHKYIMHGLCWFLHSDHHNKDHDDFLERNDFFFLIFAIPGIICLALGNFYGNELALFIGIGITLYGACYFLVHDIFIHQRFKIFRNSDNWYLKAIRRAHKMHHKHLGKEQGECFGMLWVPLKYFLEARKKA
;
A
#
# COMPACT_ATOMS: atom_id res chain seq x y z
N MET A 1 -19.85 20.06 7.11
CA MET A 1 -20.39 19.17 6.05
C MET A 1 -21.23 18.05 6.68
N GLY A 2 -22.16 17.43 5.94
CA GLY A 2 -23.00 16.34 6.47
C GLY A 2 -22.24 15.03 6.66
N VAL A 3 -22.63 14.20 7.64
CA VAL A 3 -21.95 12.95 7.99
C VAL A 3 -21.78 12.00 6.80
N LEU A 4 -22.81 11.83 5.98
CA LEU A 4 -22.75 10.97 4.79
C LEU A 4 -21.75 11.47 3.75
N VAL A 5 -21.63 12.79 3.59
CA VAL A 5 -20.66 13.40 2.67
C VAL A 5 -19.24 13.15 3.19
N ASN A 6 -19.02 13.32 4.50
CA ASN A 6 -17.72 13.07 5.12
C ASN A 6 -17.27 11.61 4.96
N ILE A 7 -18.17 10.66 5.23
CA ILE A 7 -17.92 9.22 5.00
C ILE A 7 -17.62 8.96 3.53
N GLY A 8 -18.41 9.56 2.62
CA GLY A 8 -18.19 9.47 1.18
C GLY A 8 -16.81 9.95 0.75
N ILE A 9 -16.33 11.07 1.28
CA ILE A 9 -14.99 11.61 1.02
C ILE A 9 -13.92 10.62 1.50
N VAL A 10 -14.02 10.14 2.75
CA VAL A 10 -13.05 9.18 3.31
C VAL A 10 -12.96 7.91 2.44
N LEU A 11 -14.10 7.33 2.08
CA LEU A 11 -14.15 6.12 1.25
C LEU A 11 -13.62 6.37 -0.17
N ALA A 12 -14.02 7.48 -0.80
CA ALA A 12 -13.54 7.83 -2.13
C ALA A 12 -12.02 8.04 -2.14
N THR A 13 -11.48 8.77 -1.15
CA THR A 13 -10.04 8.96 -0.99
C THR A 13 -9.32 7.64 -0.73
N PHE A 14 -9.83 6.80 0.17
CA PHE A 14 -9.25 5.49 0.46
C PHE A 14 -9.15 4.61 -0.80
N LEU A 15 -10.21 4.56 -1.61
CA LEU A 15 -10.22 3.79 -2.85
C LEU A 15 -9.30 4.40 -3.92
N ALA A 16 -9.30 5.73 -4.05
CA ALA A 16 -8.42 6.43 -4.99
C ALA A 16 -6.94 6.21 -4.65
N MET A 17 -6.60 6.07 -3.37
CA MET A 17 -5.23 5.79 -2.94
C MET A 17 -4.68 4.45 -3.46
N GLU A 18 -5.51 3.46 -3.77
CA GLU A 18 -5.05 2.24 -4.46
C GLU A 18 -4.50 2.57 -5.85
N GLY A 19 -5.15 3.48 -6.58
CA GLY A 19 -4.67 3.98 -7.86
C GLY A 19 -3.37 4.77 -7.72
N VAL A 20 -3.28 5.63 -6.70
CA VAL A 20 -2.05 6.38 -6.38
C VAL A 20 -0.90 5.43 -6.05
N ALA A 21 -1.14 4.44 -5.18
CA ALA A 21 -0.14 3.44 -4.80
C ALA A 21 0.32 2.65 -6.03
N TRP A 22 -0.60 2.19 -6.88
CA TRP A 22 -0.27 1.46 -8.10
C TRP A 22 0.61 2.29 -9.05
N LEU A 23 0.23 3.55 -9.30
CA LEU A 23 0.98 4.46 -10.18
C LEU A 23 2.36 4.76 -9.62
N THR A 24 2.45 5.09 -8.34
CA THR A 24 3.72 5.36 -7.67
C THR A 24 4.60 4.12 -7.68
N HIS A 25 4.05 2.96 -7.37
CA HIS A 25 4.81 1.71 -7.35
C HIS A 25 5.38 1.38 -8.72
N LYS A 26 4.57 1.48 -9.78
CA LYS A 26 5.01 1.18 -11.15
C LYS A 26 5.98 2.21 -11.73
N TYR A 27 5.69 3.50 -11.61
CA TYR A 27 6.39 4.55 -12.35
C TYR A 27 7.45 5.29 -11.54
N ILE A 28 7.29 5.34 -10.21
CA ILE A 28 8.22 6.04 -9.32
C ILE A 28 9.14 5.01 -8.66
N MET A 29 8.58 4.04 -7.93
CA MET A 29 9.38 3.04 -7.19
C MET A 29 10.13 2.11 -8.15
N HIS A 30 9.48 1.59 -9.20
CA HIS A 30 10.14 0.86 -10.29
C HIS A 30 10.77 1.75 -11.38
N GLY A 31 10.82 3.06 -11.16
CA GLY A 31 11.37 4.03 -12.11
C GLY A 31 12.41 4.93 -11.48
N LEU A 32 12.05 6.21 -11.30
CA LEU A 32 12.95 7.28 -10.85
C LEU A 32 13.56 7.02 -9.46
N CYS A 33 12.83 6.34 -8.58
CA CYS A 33 13.21 6.06 -7.19
C CYS A 33 13.56 4.59 -6.96
N TRP A 34 13.97 3.86 -8.01
CA TRP A 34 14.38 2.46 -7.87
C TRP A 34 15.50 2.25 -6.85
N PHE A 35 16.41 3.21 -6.70
CA PHE A 35 17.48 3.12 -5.68
C PHE A 35 16.95 3.02 -4.23
N LEU A 36 15.73 3.52 -3.96
CA LEU A 36 15.05 3.34 -2.68
C LEU A 36 14.26 2.04 -2.61
N HIS A 37 13.90 1.42 -3.73
CA HIS A 37 13.04 0.23 -3.75
C HIS A 37 13.79 -1.08 -4.06
N SER A 38 15.01 -0.99 -4.55
CA SER A 38 15.77 -2.14 -5.06
C SER A 38 16.11 -3.18 -3.98
N ASP A 39 16.43 -2.72 -2.77
CA ASP A 39 16.76 -3.58 -1.62
C ASP A 39 15.54 -4.36 -1.12
N HIS A 40 14.35 -3.81 -1.32
CA HIS A 40 13.11 -4.49 -1.02
C HIS A 40 12.85 -5.68 -1.97
N HIS A 41 13.25 -5.56 -3.24
CA HIS A 41 13.21 -6.67 -4.21
C HIS A 41 14.35 -7.66 -4.00
N ASN A 42 15.55 -7.17 -3.75
CA ASN A 42 16.74 -7.98 -3.56
C ASN A 42 17.59 -7.37 -2.45
N LYS A 43 17.42 -7.89 -1.23
CA LYS A 43 18.16 -7.41 -0.06
C LYS A 43 19.66 -7.50 -0.32
N ASP A 44 20.31 -6.35 -0.22
CA ASP A 44 21.76 -6.19 -0.34
C ASP A 44 22.45 -5.95 1.02
N HIS A 45 21.68 -5.97 2.11
CA HIS A 45 22.12 -5.77 3.50
C HIS A 45 21.34 -6.66 4.48
N ASP A 46 21.87 -6.83 5.69
CA ASP A 46 21.27 -7.63 6.77
C ASP A 46 20.52 -6.79 7.84
N ASP A 47 20.20 -5.54 7.50
CA ASP A 47 19.47 -4.64 8.40
C ASP A 47 17.95 -4.89 8.42
N PHE A 48 17.33 -4.55 9.55
CA PHE A 48 15.87 -4.58 9.72
C PHE A 48 15.16 -3.53 8.86
N LEU A 49 15.75 -2.33 8.76
CA LEU A 49 15.23 -1.25 7.94
C LEU A 49 15.69 -1.41 6.50
N GLU A 50 14.77 -1.17 5.57
CA GLU A 50 15.06 -1.10 4.14
C GLU A 50 15.00 0.38 3.72
N ARG A 51 15.79 0.78 2.72
CA ARG A 51 15.66 2.07 2.03
C ARG A 51 14.24 2.30 1.54
N ASN A 52 13.51 1.22 1.23
CA ASN A 52 12.12 1.27 0.86
C ASN A 52 11.22 1.89 1.95
N ASP A 53 11.64 1.84 3.21
CA ASP A 53 10.87 2.38 4.33
C ASP A 53 10.74 3.91 4.26
N PHE A 54 11.61 4.59 3.49
CA PHE A 54 11.43 6.02 3.19
C PHE A 54 10.12 6.32 2.48
N PHE A 55 9.54 5.36 1.75
CA PHE A 55 8.24 5.55 1.13
C PHE A 55 7.13 5.74 2.16
N PHE A 56 7.23 5.20 3.38
CA PHE A 56 6.27 5.50 4.44
C PHE A 56 6.20 6.99 4.74
N LEU A 57 7.35 7.66 4.80
CA LEU A 57 7.40 9.11 5.01
C LEU A 57 6.82 9.85 3.81
N ILE A 58 7.21 9.47 2.58
CA ILE A 58 6.73 10.10 1.35
C ILE A 58 5.20 10.01 1.24
N PHE A 59 4.62 8.84 1.51
CA PHE A 59 3.17 8.64 1.46
C PHE A 59 2.43 9.25 2.65
N ALA A 60 3.06 9.37 3.82
CA ALA A 60 2.44 9.98 5.00
C ALA A 60 2.34 11.52 4.89
N ILE A 61 3.30 12.18 4.23
CA ILE A 61 3.36 13.65 4.13
C ILE A 61 2.04 14.26 3.61
N PRO A 62 1.45 13.82 2.47
CA PRO A 62 0.19 14.36 1.99
C PRO A 62 -0.95 14.22 3.01
N GLY A 63 -1.02 13.08 3.70
CA GLY A 63 -2.01 12.84 4.76
C GLY A 63 -1.83 13.78 5.94
N ILE A 64 -0.60 13.94 6.43
CA ILE A 64 -0.25 14.86 7.52
C ILE A 64 -0.61 16.30 7.16
N ILE A 65 -0.27 16.76 5.95
CA ILE A 65 -0.61 18.11 5.48
C ILE A 65 -2.13 18.29 5.46
N CYS A 66 -2.87 17.32 4.92
CA CYS A 66 -4.32 17.38 4.85
C CYS A 66 -4.97 17.42 6.25
N LEU A 67 -4.49 16.59 7.18
CA LEU A 67 -4.94 16.60 8.58
C LEU A 67 -4.61 17.94 9.27
N ALA A 68 -3.42 18.50 9.04
CA ALA A 68 -3.02 19.80 9.60
C ALA A 68 -3.87 20.95 9.06
N LEU A 69 -4.14 20.97 7.75
CA LEU A 69 -5.06 21.94 7.13
C LEU A 69 -6.47 21.83 7.72
N GLY A 70 -6.94 20.61 7.94
CA GLY A 70 -8.22 20.36 8.59
C GLY A 70 -8.28 20.88 10.02
N ASN A 71 -7.29 20.51 10.83
CA ASN A 71 -7.31 20.76 12.27
C ASN A 71 -6.94 22.20 12.64
N PHE A 72 -5.96 22.81 11.98
CA PHE A 72 -5.46 24.13 12.34
C PHE A 72 -6.10 25.27 11.54
N TYR A 73 -6.62 24.98 10.35
CA TYR A 73 -7.19 25.99 9.44
C TYR A 73 -8.67 25.76 9.13
N GLY A 74 -9.32 24.77 9.77
CA GLY A 74 -10.75 24.50 9.63
C GLY A 74 -11.17 23.97 8.25
N ASN A 75 -10.22 23.48 7.44
CA ASN A 75 -10.54 22.91 6.13
C ASN A 75 -11.10 21.50 6.28
N GLU A 76 -12.40 21.38 6.52
CA GLU A 76 -13.07 20.09 6.75
C GLU A 76 -12.85 19.09 5.59
N LEU A 77 -12.83 19.55 4.34
CA LEU A 77 -12.58 18.68 3.18
C LEU A 77 -11.18 18.06 3.26
N ALA A 78 -10.16 18.87 3.53
CA ALA A 78 -8.80 18.38 3.71
C ALA A 78 -8.71 17.41 4.90
N LEU A 79 -9.43 17.65 5.99
CA LEU A 79 -9.45 16.74 7.14
C LEU A 79 -9.89 15.32 6.73
N PHE A 80 -11.02 15.19 6.04
CA PHE A 80 -11.56 13.88 5.65
C PHE A 80 -10.74 13.20 4.55
N ILE A 81 -10.13 13.97 3.65
CA ILE A 81 -9.12 13.44 2.71
C ILE A 81 -7.92 12.89 3.49
N GLY A 82 -7.39 13.65 4.44
CA GLY A 82 -6.28 13.23 5.30
C GLY A 82 -6.57 11.92 6.03
N ILE A 83 -7.78 11.79 6.60
CA ILE A 83 -8.25 10.55 7.24
C ILE A 83 -8.26 9.38 6.24
N GLY A 84 -8.80 9.58 5.03
CA GLY A 84 -8.81 8.54 3.99
C GLY A 84 -7.41 8.07 3.59
N ILE A 85 -6.47 9.00 3.42
CA ILE A 85 -5.06 8.70 3.13
C ILE A 85 -4.43 7.90 4.28
N THR A 86 -4.63 8.34 5.52
CA THR A 86 -4.08 7.67 6.71
C THR A 86 -4.63 6.25 6.86
N LEU A 87 -5.94 6.04 6.66
CA LEU A 87 -6.54 4.71 6.72
C LEU A 87 -5.98 3.79 5.63
N TYR A 88 -5.82 4.29 4.41
CA TYR A 88 -5.20 3.50 3.34
C TYR A 88 -3.76 3.15 3.68
N GLY A 89 -2.96 4.12 4.12
CA GLY A 89 -1.57 3.89 4.54
C GLY A 89 -1.45 2.86 5.68
N ALA A 90 -2.36 2.91 6.66
CA ALA A 90 -2.42 1.92 7.72
C ALA A 90 -2.76 0.52 7.18
N CYS A 91 -3.77 0.40 6.31
CA CYS A 91 -4.10 -0.86 5.65
C CYS A 91 -2.93 -1.39 4.80
N TYR A 92 -2.26 -0.51 4.05
CA TYR A 92 -1.09 -0.84 3.25
C TYR A 92 0.00 -1.45 4.14
N PHE A 93 0.41 -0.77 5.21
CA PHE A 93 1.43 -1.26 6.14
C PHE A 93 1.05 -2.61 6.78
N LEU A 94 -0.20 -2.75 7.24
CA LEU A 94 -0.69 -4.01 7.82
C LEU A 94 -0.63 -5.17 6.82
N VAL A 95 -0.99 -4.93 5.55
CA VAL A 95 -1.01 -5.99 4.55
C VAL A 95 0.40 -6.28 4.02
N HIS A 96 1.14 -5.24 3.65
CA HIS A 96 2.47 -5.33 3.06
C HIS A 96 3.50 -5.84 4.07
N ASP A 97 3.79 -5.07 5.11
CA ASP A 97 4.93 -5.31 6.01
C ASP A 97 4.66 -6.39 7.03
N ILE A 98 3.45 -6.40 7.60
CA ILE A 98 3.07 -7.38 8.60
C ILE A 98 2.64 -8.67 7.92
N PHE A 99 1.62 -8.63 7.06
CA PHE A 99 1.03 -9.88 6.55
C PHE A 99 1.83 -10.54 5.41
N ILE A 100 2.41 -9.78 4.48
CA ILE A 100 3.17 -10.35 3.35
C ILE A 100 4.65 -10.53 3.69
N HIS A 101 5.35 -9.46 4.04
CA HIS A 101 6.79 -9.50 4.32
C HIS A 101 7.11 -10.07 5.70
N GLN A 102 6.12 -10.18 6.59
CA GLN A 102 6.31 -10.80 7.91
C GLN A 102 7.43 -10.15 8.73
N ARG A 103 7.64 -8.84 8.55
CA ARG A 103 8.56 -8.03 9.38
C ARG A 103 8.16 -8.12 10.85
N PHE A 104 6.86 -8.22 11.09
CA PHE A 104 6.27 -8.65 12.35
C PHE A 104 5.52 -9.96 12.10
N LYS A 105 5.76 -11.00 12.91
CA LYS A 105 5.20 -12.35 12.73
C LYS A 105 3.73 -12.46 13.17
N ILE A 106 2.91 -11.53 12.71
CA ILE A 106 1.47 -11.44 13.01
C ILE A 106 0.70 -11.80 11.72
N PHE A 107 -0.46 -12.47 11.85
CA PHE A 107 -1.30 -12.90 10.72
C PHE A 107 -0.66 -13.88 9.71
N ARG A 108 0.50 -14.45 10.02
CA ARG A 108 1.23 -15.40 9.15
C ARG A 108 0.34 -16.53 8.61
N ASN A 109 -0.47 -17.09 9.50
CA ASN A 109 -1.31 -18.27 9.24
C ASN A 109 -2.75 -17.92 8.84
N SER A 110 -3.01 -16.70 8.37
CA SER A 110 -4.35 -16.35 7.90
C SER A 110 -4.77 -17.24 6.73
N ASP A 111 -5.94 -17.87 6.87
CA ASP A 111 -6.48 -18.81 5.89
C ASP A 111 -7.44 -18.14 4.87
N ASN A 112 -7.67 -16.84 5.03
CA ASN A 112 -8.59 -16.07 4.21
C ASN A 112 -8.15 -16.04 2.72
N TRP A 113 -9.06 -16.40 1.81
CA TRP A 113 -8.80 -16.50 0.37
C TRP A 113 -8.33 -15.18 -0.26
N TYR A 114 -8.88 -14.03 0.18
CA TYR A 114 -8.51 -12.71 -0.33
C TYR A 114 -7.08 -12.36 0.07
N LEU A 115 -6.73 -12.56 1.35
CA LEU A 115 -5.38 -12.32 1.84
C LEU A 115 -4.35 -13.27 1.17
N LYS A 116 -4.72 -14.54 0.95
CA LYS A 116 -3.88 -15.48 0.18
C LYS A 116 -3.64 -15.01 -1.26
N ALA A 117 -4.67 -14.49 -1.93
CA ALA A 117 -4.56 -13.97 -3.29
C ALA A 117 -3.59 -12.78 -3.37
N ILE A 118 -3.72 -11.81 -2.46
CA ILE A 118 -2.82 -10.66 -2.37
C ILE A 118 -1.39 -11.10 -2.15
N ARG A 119 -1.14 -11.95 -1.13
CA ARG A 119 0.20 -12.46 -0.84
C ARG A 119 0.81 -13.16 -2.06
N ARG A 120 0.01 -13.92 -2.80
CA ARG A 120 0.46 -14.62 -4.02
C ARG A 120 0.83 -13.62 -5.12
N ALA A 121 -0.01 -12.62 -5.38
CA ALA A 121 0.25 -11.60 -6.39
C ALA A 121 1.53 -10.81 -6.07
N HIS A 122 1.70 -10.39 -4.82
CA HIS A 122 2.89 -9.68 -4.34
C HIS A 122 4.16 -10.54 -4.42
N LYS A 123 4.06 -11.83 -4.10
CA LYS A 123 5.17 -12.77 -4.29
C LYS A 123 5.55 -12.91 -5.78
N MET A 124 4.58 -12.89 -6.69
CA MET A 124 4.85 -12.94 -8.12
C MET A 124 5.52 -11.65 -8.62
N HIS A 125 5.13 -10.50 -8.06
CA HIS A 125 5.79 -9.22 -8.28
C HIS A 125 7.29 -9.28 -7.90
N HIS A 126 7.62 -9.68 -6.67
CA HIS A 126 9.01 -9.80 -6.20
C HIS A 126 9.83 -10.93 -6.83
N LYS A 127 9.20 -11.84 -7.59
CA LYS A 127 9.95 -12.84 -8.37
C LYS A 127 10.85 -12.17 -9.41
N HIS A 128 10.48 -10.98 -9.86
CA HIS A 128 11.31 -10.13 -10.71
C HIS A 128 12.17 -9.24 -9.81
N LEU A 129 13.48 -9.50 -9.78
CA LEU A 129 14.43 -8.80 -8.90
C LEU A 129 14.86 -7.43 -9.44
N GLY A 130 14.65 -7.19 -10.74
CA GLY A 130 14.95 -5.92 -11.39
C GLY A 130 13.74 -5.00 -11.45
N LYS A 131 13.98 -3.75 -11.84
CA LYS A 131 12.91 -2.76 -12.02
C LYS A 131 11.99 -3.08 -13.22
N GLU A 132 12.53 -3.76 -14.23
CA GLU A 132 11.83 -4.10 -15.46
C GLU A 132 10.99 -5.38 -15.32
N GLN A 133 9.94 -5.50 -16.13
CA GLN A 133 9.08 -6.70 -16.22
C GLN A 133 8.30 -7.06 -14.94
N GLY A 134 8.24 -6.16 -13.96
CA GLY A 134 7.37 -6.32 -12.79
C GLY A 134 5.91 -6.50 -13.21
N GLU A 135 5.22 -7.46 -12.57
CA GLU A 135 3.77 -7.61 -12.66
C GLU A 135 3.12 -7.28 -11.30
N CYS A 136 1.83 -6.94 -11.28
CA CYS A 136 1.04 -6.83 -10.04
C CYS A 136 1.51 -5.75 -9.04
N PHE A 137 1.56 -4.48 -9.48
CA PHE A 137 1.97 -3.34 -8.64
C PHE A 137 0.92 -2.87 -7.59
N GLY A 138 -0.29 -3.44 -7.61
CA GLY A 138 -1.36 -3.09 -6.67
C GLY A 138 -1.18 -3.77 -5.32
N MET A 139 -1.75 -3.19 -4.27
CA MET A 139 -1.63 -3.68 -2.90
C MET A 139 -2.92 -4.39 -2.45
N LEU A 140 -4.04 -3.67 -2.40
CA LEU A 140 -5.33 -4.21 -1.96
C LEU A 140 -6.16 -4.76 -3.13
N TRP A 141 -5.84 -4.35 -4.36
CA TRP A 141 -6.49 -4.81 -5.58
C TRP A 141 -5.47 -5.42 -6.55
N VAL A 142 -5.56 -6.74 -6.75
CA VAL A 142 -4.65 -7.50 -7.60
C VAL A 142 -5.41 -8.13 -8.78
N PRO A 143 -4.72 -8.59 -9.85
CA PRO A 143 -5.40 -9.19 -10.99
C PRO A 143 -6.35 -10.35 -10.60
N LEU A 144 -7.54 -10.37 -11.21
CA LEU A 144 -8.63 -11.29 -10.85
C LEU A 144 -8.22 -12.77 -10.84
N LYS A 145 -7.24 -13.16 -11.68
CA LYS A 145 -6.69 -14.52 -11.73
C LYS A 145 -6.29 -15.05 -10.33
N TYR A 146 -5.67 -14.20 -9.49
CA TYR A 146 -5.22 -14.61 -8.17
C TYR A 146 -6.37 -14.87 -7.19
N PHE A 147 -7.44 -14.07 -7.26
CA PHE A 147 -8.63 -14.26 -6.44
C PHE A 147 -9.36 -15.55 -6.81
N LEU A 148 -9.50 -15.83 -8.11
CA LEU A 148 -10.14 -17.06 -8.60
C LEU A 148 -9.34 -18.31 -8.21
N GLU A 149 -8.01 -18.26 -8.34
CA GLU A 149 -7.12 -19.36 -7.92
C GLU A 149 -7.18 -19.60 -6.41
N ALA A 150 -7.17 -18.55 -5.59
CA ALA A 150 -7.22 -18.67 -4.14
C ALA A 150 -8.57 -19.24 -3.67
N ARG A 151 -9.68 -18.81 -4.29
CA ARG A 151 -11.03 -19.29 -3.94
C ARG A 151 -11.26 -20.75 -4.33
N LYS A 152 -10.64 -21.25 -5.41
CA LYS A 152 -10.70 -22.68 -5.78
C LYS A 152 -9.97 -23.60 -4.80
N LYS A 153 -9.04 -23.04 -4.01
CA LYS A 153 -8.20 -23.76 -3.04
C LYS A 153 -8.65 -23.56 -1.58
N ALA A 154 -9.68 -22.75 -1.37
CA ALA A 154 -10.31 -22.50 -0.07
C ALA A 154 -11.51 -23.43 0.10
#